data_AF-A0A378I278-F1
#
_entry.id   AF-A0A378I278-F1
#
_cell.length_a   1.000
_cell.length_b   1.000
_cell.length_c   1.000
_cell.angle_alpha   90.00
_cell.angle_beta   90.00
_cell.angle_gamma   90.00
#
_symmetry.space_group_name_H-M   'P 1'
#
loop_
_entity.id
_entity.type
_entity.pdbx_description
1 polymer ?
#
loop_
_entity_poly.entity_id
_entity_poly.type
_entity_poly.pdbx_seq_one_letter_code
_entity_poly.pdbx_strand_id
1 'polypeptide(L)' 'MTTRNPQAVDALAATKDIWDTMTFGGLIRSLRLSDEITQVELAKKISVSKQFLSDVERNRKDIGISFAKKVSDA' A
#
# COMPACT_ATOMS: atom_id res chain seq x y z
N MET A 1 -10.49 3.16 37.40
CA MET A 1 -11.57 2.65 36.52
C MET A 1 -11.21 3.01 35.09
N THR A 2 -10.89 2.04 34.24
CA THR A 2 -10.67 2.27 32.81
C THR A 2 -12.01 2.15 32.11
N THR A 3 -12.56 3.25 31.62
CA THR A 3 -13.84 3.25 30.88
C THR A 3 -13.61 2.60 29.51
N ARG A 4 -14.06 1.36 29.33
CA ARG A 4 -14.09 0.70 28.02
C ARG A 4 -15.11 1.43 27.15
N ASN A 5 -14.66 2.07 26.07
CA ASN A 5 -15.54 2.74 25.12
C ASN A 5 -16.42 1.67 24.42
N PRO A 6 -17.75 1.69 24.58
CA PRO A 6 -18.65 0.70 23.96
C PRO A 6 -18.69 0.78 22.43
N GLN A 7 -18.13 1.82 21.82
CA GLN A 7 -17.97 1.97 20.37
C GLN A 7 -16.55 1.66 19.88
N ALA A 8 -15.67 1.14 20.73
CA ALA A 8 -14.34 0.69 20.29
C ALA A 8 -14.50 -0.54 19.39
N VAL A 9 -14.37 -0.33 18.08
CA VAL A 9 -14.33 -1.41 17.09
C VAL A 9 -12.89 -1.83 16.85
N ASP A 10 -12.67 -3.13 16.72
CA ASP A 10 -11.38 -3.65 16.26
C ASP A 10 -11.14 -3.15 14.83
N ALA A 11 -10.01 -2.47 14.60
CA ALA A 11 -9.71 -1.82 13.33
C ALA A 11 -9.60 -2.84 12.20
N LEU A 12 -9.09 -4.05 12.48
CA LEU A 12 -8.98 -5.11 11.50
C LEU A 12 -10.37 -5.63 11.09
N ALA A 13 -11.23 -5.90 12.08
CA ALA A 13 -12.61 -6.27 11.80
C ALA A 13 -13.38 -5.18 11.04
N ALA A 14 -13.17 -3.91 11.40
CA ALA A 14 -13.87 -2.77 10.78
C ALA A 14 -13.44 -2.49 9.33
N THR A 15 -12.29 -3.01 8.90
CA THR A 15 -11.73 -2.78 7.55
C THR A 15 -11.62 -4.06 6.73
N LYS A 16 -12.21 -5.17 7.19
CA LYS A 16 -12.05 -6.50 6.60
C LYS A 16 -12.41 -6.54 5.11
N ASP A 17 -13.50 -5.89 4.74
CA ASP A 17 -13.99 -5.78 3.36
C ASP A 17 -12.99 -5.06 2.43
N ILE A 18 -12.29 -4.05 2.96
CA ILE A 18 -11.22 -3.34 2.24
C ILE A 18 -10.05 -4.30 2.02
N TRP A 19 -9.59 -5.01 3.05
CA TRP A 19 -8.46 -5.94 2.94
C TRP A 19 -8.75 -7.13 2.03
N ASP A 20 -9.97 -7.67 2.07
CA ASP A 20 -10.40 -8.81 1.23
C ASP A 20 -10.34 -8.47 -0.28
N THR A 21 -10.50 -7.20 -0.64
CA THR A 21 -10.49 -6.74 -2.04
C THR A 21 -9.19 -6.02 -2.44
N MET A 22 -8.29 -5.78 -1.47
CA MET A 22 -7.06 -5.05 -1.68
C MET A 22 -6.06 -5.89 -2.49
N THR A 23 -5.52 -5.30 -3.55
CA THR A 23 -4.37 -5.87 -4.25
C THR A 23 -3.07 -5.28 -3.72
N PHE A 24 -1.95 -5.97 -3.94
CA PHE A 24 -0.64 -5.43 -3.60
C PHE A 24 -0.35 -4.09 -4.32
N GLY A 25 -0.72 -3.97 -5.61
CA GLY A 25 -0.60 -2.71 -6.35
C GLY A 25 -1.47 -1.59 -5.77
N GLY A 26 -2.69 -1.92 -5.33
CA GLY A 26 -3.58 -1.00 -4.64
C GLY A 26 -3.01 -0.51 -3.32
N LEU A 27 -2.44 -1.42 -2.53
CA LEU A 27 -1.78 -1.09 -1.27
C LEU A 27 -0.62 -0.11 -1.49
N ILE A 28 0.28 -0.37 -2.44
CA ILE A 28 1.40 0.54 -2.76
C ILE A 28 0.87 1.93 -3.13
N ARG A 29 -0.15 1.99 -3.99
CA ARG A 29 -0.75 3.25 -4.40
C ARG A 29 -1.32 4.02 -3.21
N SER A 30 -2.02 3.33 -2.30
CA SER A 30 -2.60 3.94 -1.11
C SER A 30 -1.53 4.50 -0.19
N LEU A 31 -0.48 3.73 0.12
CA LEU A 31 0.64 4.19 0.94
C LEU A 31 1.34 5.40 0.30
N ARG A 32 1.62 5.34 -1.01
CA ARG A 32 2.23 6.45 -1.74
C ARG A 32 1.42 7.74 -1.67
N LEU A 33 0.10 7.63 -1.77
CA LEU A 33 -0.80 8.79 -1.70
C LEU A 33 -0.92 9.32 -0.27
N SER A 34 -0.90 8.45 0.75
CA SER A 34 -0.86 8.84 2.16
C SER A 34 0.43 9.60 2.51
N ASP A 35 1.54 9.26 1.86
CA ASP A 35 2.82 9.96 1.99
C ASP A 35 2.91 11.23 1.11
N GLU A 36 1.85 11.56 0.38
CA GLU A 36 1.76 12.74 -0.49
C GLU A 36 2.84 12.83 -1.61
N ILE A 37 3.43 11.69 -1.99
CA ILE A 37 4.46 11.65 -3.04
C ILE A 37 3.91 11.19 -4.41
N THR A 38 4.52 11.67 -5.47
CA THR A 38 4.23 11.31 -6.86
C THR A 38 4.78 9.92 -7.21
N GLN A 39 4.25 9.32 -8.30
CA GLN A 39 4.82 8.09 -8.85
C GLN A 39 6.29 8.26 -9.28
N VAL A 40 6.69 9.46 -9.69
CA VAL A 40 8.08 9.72 -10.08
C VAL A 40 8.99 9.67 -8.86
N GLU A 41 8.57 10.25 -7.74
CA GLU A 41 9.34 10.25 -6.48
C GLU A 41 9.48 8.85 -5.89
N LEU A 42 8.38 8.10 -5.77
CA LEU A 42 8.45 6.73 -5.28
C LEU A 42 9.32 5.84 -6.19
N ALA A 43 9.15 5.95 -7.51
CA ALA A 43 9.94 5.17 -8.46
C ALA A 43 11.45 5.46 -8.35
N LYS A 44 11.83 6.72 -8.13
CA LYS A 44 13.22 7.11 -7.82
C LYS A 44 13.69 6.50 -6.50
N LYS A 45 12.89 6.60 -5.44
CA LYS A 45 13.19 6.07 -4.09
C LYS A 45 13.51 4.57 -4.12
N ILE A 46 12.72 3.79 -4.87
CA ILE A 46 12.89 2.32 -4.96
C ILE A 46 13.70 1.86 -6.18
N SER A 47 14.33 2.78 -6.91
CA SER A 47 15.16 2.51 -8.08
C SER A 47 14.47 1.65 -9.15
N VAL A 48 13.30 2.09 -9.61
CA VAL A 48 12.54 1.50 -10.74
C VAL A 48 12.08 2.59 -11.70
N SER A 49 11.59 2.21 -12.88
CA SER A 49 10.97 3.17 -13.79
C SER A 49 9.58 3.57 -13.32
N LYS A 50 9.19 4.84 -13.57
CA LYS A 50 7.82 5.31 -13.31
C LYS A 50 6.78 4.48 -14.04
N GLN A 51 7.08 4.03 -15.28
CA GLN A 51 6.17 3.18 -16.05
C GLN A 51 5.95 1.84 -15.36
N PHE A 52 7.03 1.20 -14.89
CA PHE A 52 6.95 -0.04 -14.14
C PHE A 52 6.11 0.12 -12.87
N LEU A 53 6.40 1.14 -12.05
CA LEU A 53 5.59 1.42 -10.85
C LEU A 53 4.12 1.66 -11.21
N SER A 54 3.86 2.36 -12.31
CA SER A 54 2.51 2.61 -12.79
C SER A 54 1.77 1.32 -13.15
N ASP A 55 2.43 0.37 -13.81
CA ASP A 55 1.86 -0.94 -14.15
C ASP A 55 1.60 -1.78 -12.90
N VAL A 56 2.50 -1.72 -11.91
CA VAL A 56 2.30 -2.37 -10.61
C VAL A 56 1.10 -1.79 -9.86
N GLU A 57 1.02 -0.47 -9.69
CA GLU A 57 -0.09 0.19 -8.98
C GLU A 57 -1.47 -0.04 -9.61
N ARG A 58 -1.48 -0.50 -10.87
CA ARG A 58 -2.71 -0.78 -11.64
C ARG A 58 -2.89 -2.27 -11.90
N ASN A 59 -2.15 -3.12 -11.19
CA ASN A 59 -2.21 -4.58 -11.26
C ASN A 59 -2.04 -5.14 -12.69
N ARG A 60 -1.24 -4.46 -13.52
CA ARG A 60 -0.92 -4.91 -14.89
C ARG A 60 0.36 -5.74 -14.97
N LYS A 61 1.05 -5.91 -13.83
CA LYS A 61 2.32 -6.63 -13.78
C LYS A 61 2.46 -7.39 -12.47
N ASP A 62 2.75 -8.68 -12.59
CA ASP A 62 3.13 -9.50 -11.45
C ASP A 62 4.53 -9.12 -10.96
N ILE A 63 4.69 -9.14 -9.64
CA ILE A 63 5.94 -8.78 -8.98
C ILE A 63 6.44 -9.93 -8.14
N GLY A 64 7.77 -10.04 -8.06
CA GLY A 64 8.43 -10.97 -7.15
C GLY A 64 8.73 -10.33 -5.79
N ILE A 65 9.15 -11.17 -4.86
CA ILE A 65 9.53 -10.79 -3.49
C ILE A 65 10.60 -9.69 -3.47
N SER A 66 11.52 -9.67 -4.45
CA SER A 66 12.58 -8.65 -4.54
C SER A 66 12.02 -7.24 -4.67
N PHE A 67 10.91 -7.07 -5.39
CA PHE A 67 10.25 -5.78 -5.51
C PHE A 67 9.49 -5.41 -4.23
N ALA A 68 8.79 -6.37 -3.61
CA ALA A 68 8.10 -6.14 -2.36
C ALA A 68 9.04 -5.66 -1.25
N LYS A 69 10.26 -6.21 -1.17
CA LYS A 69 11.31 -5.73 -0.25
C LYS A 69 11.68 -4.27 -0.50
N LYS A 70 11.92 -3.88 -1.76
CA LYS A 70 12.25 -2.49 -2.10
C LYS A 70 11.17 -1.49 -1.66
N VAL A 71 9.90 -1.88 -1.72
CA VAL A 71 8.77 -1.07 -1.25
C VAL A 71 8.76 -0.99 0.29
N SER A 72 9.02 -2.11 0.98
CA SER A 72 9.08 -2.15 2.43
C SER A 72 10.22 -1.30 3.02
N ASP A 73 11.33 -1.19 2.31
CA ASP A 73 12.52 -0.46 2.75
C ASP A 73 12.47 1.04 2.38
N ALA A 74 11.41 1.47 1.68
CA ALA A 74 11.26 2.83 1.15
C ALA A 74 10.80 3.80 2.24
#